data_AF-A0A7C3CM20-F1
#
_entry.id   AF-A0A7C3CM20-F1
#
_cell.length_a   1.000
_cell.length_b   1.000
_cell.length_c   1.000
_cell.angle_alpha   90.00
_cell.angle_beta   90.00
_cell.angle_gamma   90.00
#
_symmetry.space_group_name_H-M   'P 1'
#
loop_
_entity.id
_entity.type
_entity.pdbx_description
1 polymer ?
#
loop_
_entity_poly.entity_id
_entity_poly.type
_entity_poly.pdbx_seq_one_letter_code
_entity_poly.pdbx_strand_id
1 'polypeptide(L)'
;MTDTPAPTPTPDVIITDWRGEYFDNPALAGPPALIRNDVQIDFNWGAGSPASGIPDDNFSARWTRKLAFAEGPYVISITADDGVRFWMDGQLLVDEWHDASSETYTVNLYVSQGKHDLHLEYYEGVGGAMVRLVLTKGEQPTATPTPTATPTSTWTPSPTPAPTGTPPPTDTPLPTDTPLPTDTPLPTDTPPPTETPSSVPALPDQWQGAYFDNLTLTGEPVFQRQDGEINFDWGDGSPDPALPADNFSVRWTAEIWLPAGTYRYSLTADDGARLLMDGQPIAWTADPTQTYTAQVAVAEGVHTFEIHFFETIGDARVHVWGEQIQGP
;
A
#
# COMPACT_ATOMS: atom_id res chain seq x y z
N MET A 1 -55.55 -6.75 -19.54
CA MET A 1 -54.36 -6.64 -18.68
C MET A 1 -53.53 -7.88 -18.97
N THR A 2 -52.43 -7.71 -19.70
CA THR A 2 -51.52 -8.81 -20.04
C THR A 2 -50.50 -8.92 -18.91
N ASP A 3 -50.60 -9.99 -18.12
CA ASP A 3 -49.61 -10.31 -17.09
C ASP A 3 -48.26 -10.53 -17.75
N THR A 4 -47.28 -9.68 -17.42
CA THR A 4 -45.88 -9.89 -17.77
C THR A 4 -45.38 -11.10 -16.98
N PRO A 5 -44.83 -12.14 -17.63
CA PRO A 5 -44.28 -13.28 -16.90
C PRO A 5 -43.12 -12.83 -16.02
N ALA A 6 -43.14 -13.28 -14.76
CA ALA A 6 -42.04 -13.07 -13.83
C ALA A 6 -40.75 -13.70 -14.39
N PRO A 7 -39.58 -13.05 -14.23
CA PRO A 7 -38.31 -13.61 -14.70
C PRO A 7 -38.05 -14.97 -14.05
N THR A 8 -37.75 -15.98 -14.87
CA THR A 8 -37.31 -17.30 -14.43
C THR A 8 -36.03 -17.13 -13.60
N PRO A 9 -35.95 -17.65 -12.36
CA PRO A 9 -34.72 -17.58 -11.59
C PRO A 9 -33.61 -18.36 -12.32
N THR A 10 -32.54 -17.66 -12.68
CA THR A 10 -31.30 -18.26 -13.19
C THR A 10 -30.77 -19.25 -12.14
N PRO A 11 -30.40 -20.49 -12.51
CA PRO A 11 -29.86 -21.46 -11.55
C PRO A 11 -28.63 -20.87 -10.84
N ASP A 12 -28.57 -21.04 -9.51
CA ASP A 12 -27.45 -20.58 -8.70
C ASP A 12 -26.16 -21.28 -9.15
N VAL A 13 -25.29 -20.53 -9.86
CA VAL A 13 -23.96 -21.01 -10.24
C VAL A 13 -23.11 -21.07 -8.96
N ILE A 14 -22.75 -22.28 -8.53
CA ILE A 14 -21.80 -22.46 -7.42
C ILE A 14 -20.42 -21.99 -7.90
N ILE A 15 -19.86 -21.00 -7.22
CA ILE A 15 -18.55 -20.44 -7.55
C ILE A 15 -17.46 -21.16 -6.75
N THR A 16 -16.54 -21.81 -7.45
CA THR A 16 -15.39 -22.54 -6.87
C THR A 16 -14.05 -21.90 -7.21
N ASP A 17 -14.00 -21.14 -8.31
CA ASP A 17 -12.79 -20.53 -8.85
C ASP A 17 -12.95 -19.02 -8.98
N TRP A 18 -12.52 -18.42 -10.08
CA TRP A 18 -12.93 -17.05 -10.40
C TRP A 18 -14.39 -17.05 -10.83
N ARG A 19 -15.19 -16.17 -10.22
CA ARG A 19 -16.51 -15.86 -10.75
C ARG A 19 -16.34 -14.93 -11.94
N GLY A 20 -16.39 -15.49 -13.15
CA GLY A 20 -16.37 -14.73 -14.40
C GLY A 20 -17.78 -14.30 -14.79
N GLU A 21 -18.01 -13.01 -14.83
CA GLU A 21 -19.21 -12.36 -15.37
C GLU A 21 -18.86 -11.74 -16.70
N TYR A 22 -19.64 -12.02 -17.73
CA TYR A 22 -19.41 -11.51 -19.07
C TYR A 22 -20.63 -10.74 -19.56
N PHE A 23 -20.39 -9.60 -20.20
CA PHE A 23 -21.41 -8.64 -20.63
C PHE A 23 -21.32 -8.45 -22.13
N ASP A 24 -22.47 -8.25 -22.77
CA ASP A 24 -22.62 -8.02 -24.21
C ASP A 24 -22.41 -6.54 -24.61
N ASN A 25 -21.72 -5.79 -23.76
CA ASN A 25 -21.38 -4.38 -23.92
C ASN A 25 -20.03 -4.11 -23.23
N PRO A 26 -19.30 -3.07 -23.62
CA PRO A 26 -17.98 -2.77 -23.05
C PRO A 26 -18.04 -2.09 -21.68
N ALA A 27 -19.23 -1.66 -21.23
CA ALA A 27 -19.40 -0.80 -20.06
C ALA A 27 -19.71 -1.58 -18.76
N LEU A 28 -19.64 -2.91 -18.78
CA LEU A 28 -20.04 -3.79 -17.66
C LEU A 28 -21.49 -3.52 -17.19
N ALA A 29 -22.34 -3.05 -18.10
CA ALA A 29 -23.66 -2.54 -17.77
C ALA A 29 -24.73 -3.63 -17.83
N GLY A 30 -25.71 -3.53 -16.93
CA GLY A 30 -26.84 -4.45 -16.87
C GLY A 30 -26.47 -5.83 -16.28
N PRO A 31 -27.38 -6.81 -16.39
CA PRO A 31 -27.08 -8.17 -15.95
C PRO A 31 -26.06 -8.84 -16.90
N PRO A 32 -25.12 -9.63 -16.39
CA PRO A 32 -24.19 -10.37 -17.24
C PRO A 32 -24.93 -11.39 -18.12
N ALA A 33 -24.54 -11.47 -19.39
CA ALA A 33 -25.03 -12.44 -20.36
C ALA A 33 -24.57 -13.88 -20.02
N LEU A 34 -23.42 -14.00 -19.35
CA LEU A 34 -22.87 -15.27 -18.90
C LEU A 34 -22.21 -15.11 -17.53
N ILE A 35 -22.46 -16.07 -16.63
CA ILE A 35 -21.72 -16.23 -15.38
C ILE A 35 -21.14 -17.65 -15.36
N ARG A 36 -19.83 -17.80 -15.15
CA ARG A 36 -19.19 -19.12 -15.03
C ARG A 36 -18.00 -19.14 -14.06
N ASN A 37 -17.49 -20.34 -13.81
CA ASN A 37 -16.21 -20.54 -13.12
C ASN A 37 -15.08 -20.55 -14.13
N ASP A 38 -14.10 -19.68 -13.92
CA ASP A 38 -12.83 -19.70 -14.65
C ASP A 38 -11.70 -20.09 -13.70
N VAL A 39 -10.97 -21.16 -14.03
CA VAL A 39 -9.89 -21.68 -13.17
C VAL A 39 -8.73 -20.68 -13.08
N GLN A 40 -8.46 -19.99 -14.18
CA GLN A 40 -7.46 -18.95 -14.34
C GLN A 40 -7.98 -17.86 -15.29
N ILE A 41 -7.47 -16.64 -15.15
CA ILE A 41 -7.67 -15.57 -16.13
C ILE A 41 -6.48 -15.64 -17.09
N ASP A 42 -6.63 -16.42 -18.15
CA ASP A 42 -5.65 -16.61 -19.22
C ASP A 42 -6.40 -16.93 -20.51
N PHE A 43 -6.91 -15.89 -21.14
CA PHE A 43 -7.78 -15.98 -22.30
C PHE A 43 -7.15 -15.27 -23.49
N ASN A 44 -7.24 -15.91 -24.64
CA ASN A 44 -6.95 -15.32 -25.94
C ASN A 44 -8.06 -15.77 -26.88
N TRP A 45 -9.01 -14.87 -27.13
CA TRP A 45 -10.15 -15.11 -28.02
C TRP A 45 -9.83 -14.71 -29.46
N GLY A 46 -8.76 -13.94 -29.68
CA GLY A 46 -8.45 -13.38 -30.99
C GLY A 46 -9.61 -12.51 -31.46
N ALA A 47 -10.02 -12.64 -32.73
CA ALA A 47 -11.16 -11.91 -33.28
C ALA A 47 -12.51 -12.57 -32.99
N GLY A 48 -12.68 -13.15 -31.79
CA GLY A 48 -13.86 -13.92 -31.42
C GLY A 48 -14.29 -13.64 -29.98
N SER A 49 -15.31 -14.36 -29.53
CA SER A 49 -16.00 -14.11 -28.26
C SER A 49 -15.76 -15.19 -27.19
N PRO A 50 -15.96 -14.86 -25.88
CA PRO A 50 -15.80 -15.80 -24.78
C PRO A 50 -16.81 -16.96 -24.75
N ALA A 51 -17.96 -16.77 -25.37
CA ALA A 51 -19.03 -17.75 -25.52
C ALA A 51 -20.09 -17.27 -26.54
N SER A 52 -20.89 -18.20 -27.03
CA SER A 52 -22.08 -17.87 -27.80
C SER A 52 -23.03 -16.99 -26.99
N GLY A 53 -23.49 -15.88 -27.60
CA GLY A 53 -24.35 -14.88 -26.95
C GLY A 53 -23.61 -13.63 -26.48
N ILE A 54 -22.28 -13.63 -26.55
CA ILE A 54 -21.43 -12.43 -26.40
C ILE A 54 -20.96 -12.04 -27.81
N PRO A 55 -21.00 -10.75 -28.20
CA PRO A 55 -20.49 -10.31 -29.49
C PRO A 55 -18.97 -10.48 -29.59
N ASP A 56 -18.44 -10.57 -30.82
CA ASP A 56 -16.99 -10.71 -31.05
C ASP A 56 -16.22 -9.42 -30.73
N ASP A 57 -16.88 -8.26 -30.83
CA ASP A 57 -16.37 -6.94 -30.46
C ASP A 57 -17.30 -6.29 -29.42
N ASN A 58 -16.83 -5.26 -28.71
CA ASN A 58 -17.63 -4.44 -27.77
C ASN A 58 -18.26 -5.26 -26.63
N PHE A 59 -17.48 -6.13 -25.99
CA PHE A 59 -17.90 -6.90 -24.82
C PHE A 59 -17.02 -6.55 -23.61
N SER A 60 -17.45 -6.98 -22.43
CA SER A 60 -16.62 -6.83 -21.22
C SER A 60 -16.76 -8.02 -20.29
N ALA A 61 -15.82 -8.13 -19.36
CA ALA A 61 -15.82 -9.18 -18.37
C ALA A 61 -15.34 -8.65 -17.01
N ARG A 62 -15.89 -9.25 -15.94
CA ARG A 62 -15.49 -9.01 -14.56
C ARG A 62 -15.22 -10.35 -13.89
N TRP A 63 -14.04 -10.48 -13.29
CA TRP A 63 -13.67 -11.62 -12.46
C TRP A 63 -13.51 -11.21 -11.02
N THR A 64 -14.10 -11.99 -10.11
CA THR A 64 -13.91 -11.83 -8.66
C THR A 64 -13.49 -13.13 -8.02
N ARG A 65 -12.57 -13.07 -7.05
CA ARG A 65 -12.15 -14.23 -6.26
C ARG A 65 -11.53 -13.81 -4.93
N LYS A 66 -11.86 -14.52 -3.85
CA LYS A 66 -11.13 -14.45 -2.59
C LYS A 66 -10.01 -15.49 -2.57
N LEU A 67 -8.75 -15.08 -2.62
CA LEU A 67 -7.59 -15.97 -2.71
C LEU A 67 -6.68 -15.84 -1.48
N ALA A 68 -6.11 -16.96 -1.01
CA ALA A 68 -5.16 -16.93 0.10
C ALA A 68 -3.73 -16.67 -0.41
N PHE A 69 -3.04 -15.72 0.21
CA PHE A 69 -1.65 -15.36 -0.04
C PHE A 69 -0.79 -15.69 1.18
N ALA A 70 0.46 -16.04 0.92
CA ALA A 70 1.48 -16.11 1.95
C ALA A 70 2.20 -14.76 1.98
N GLU A 71 2.49 -14.23 3.15
CA GLU A 71 3.16 -12.94 3.29
C GLU A 71 4.43 -12.88 2.42
N GLY A 72 4.63 -11.75 1.73
CA GLY A 72 5.85 -11.51 0.97
C GLY A 72 5.65 -10.56 -0.22
N PRO A 73 6.73 -10.27 -0.96
CA PRO A 73 6.62 -9.51 -2.20
C PRO A 73 5.91 -10.32 -3.28
N TYR A 74 5.03 -9.67 -4.02
CA TYR A 74 4.36 -10.20 -5.20
C TYR A 74 4.53 -9.24 -6.38
N VAL A 75 4.64 -9.83 -7.56
CA VAL A 75 4.56 -9.16 -8.85
C VAL A 75 3.25 -9.59 -9.49
N ILE A 76 2.36 -8.62 -9.70
CA ILE A 76 1.10 -8.79 -10.40
C ILE A 76 1.33 -8.30 -11.82
N SER A 77 1.17 -9.18 -12.81
CA SER A 77 1.34 -8.85 -14.22
C SER A 77 0.05 -9.13 -14.95
N ILE A 78 -0.46 -8.13 -15.65
CA ILE A 78 -1.72 -8.19 -16.40
C ILE A 78 -1.43 -7.82 -17.84
N THR A 79 -1.73 -8.72 -18.77
CA THR A 79 -1.70 -8.43 -20.20
C THR A 79 -3.14 -8.33 -20.70
N ALA A 80 -3.48 -7.27 -21.43
CA ALA A 80 -4.82 -7.07 -21.96
C ALA A 80 -4.81 -6.36 -23.33
N ASP A 81 -5.79 -6.68 -24.15
CA ASP A 81 -6.19 -6.06 -25.41
C ASP A 81 -7.72 -6.15 -25.41
N ASP A 82 -8.52 -5.11 -25.12
CA ASP A 82 -8.17 -3.70 -24.81
C ASP A 82 -7.99 -3.42 -23.29
N GLY A 83 -8.90 -2.65 -22.69
CA GLY A 83 -8.73 -2.00 -21.39
C GLY A 83 -8.91 -2.93 -20.20
N VAL A 84 -8.21 -2.61 -19.11
CA VAL A 84 -8.19 -3.44 -17.90
C VAL A 84 -8.11 -2.61 -16.64
N ARG A 85 -8.80 -3.07 -15.59
CA ARG A 85 -8.66 -2.56 -14.23
C ARG A 85 -8.50 -3.70 -13.25
N PHE A 86 -7.70 -3.49 -12.21
CA PHE A 86 -7.45 -4.51 -11.21
C PHE A 86 -7.44 -3.95 -9.80
N TRP A 87 -8.12 -4.65 -8.90
CA TRP A 87 -8.14 -4.34 -7.49
C TRP A 87 -7.70 -5.54 -6.64
N MET A 88 -7.04 -5.24 -5.53
CA MET A 88 -6.83 -6.15 -4.40
C MET A 88 -7.41 -5.48 -3.15
N ASP A 89 -8.30 -6.19 -2.46
CA ASP A 89 -9.02 -5.73 -1.28
C ASP A 89 -9.71 -4.36 -1.43
N GLY A 90 -10.24 -4.10 -2.63
CA GLY A 90 -10.90 -2.85 -2.97
C GLY A 90 -9.96 -1.69 -3.35
N GLN A 91 -8.64 -1.84 -3.23
CA GLN A 91 -7.68 -0.86 -3.73
C GLN A 91 -7.46 -1.05 -5.24
N LEU A 92 -7.66 0.02 -6.02
CA LEU A 92 -7.37 0.05 -7.45
C LEU A 92 -5.86 0.10 -7.69
N LEU A 93 -5.31 -0.96 -8.26
CA LEU A 93 -3.86 -1.11 -8.50
C LEU A 93 -3.48 -0.90 -9.97
N VAL A 94 -4.40 -1.12 -10.91
CA VAL A 94 -4.23 -0.85 -12.35
C VAL A 94 -5.52 -0.20 -12.85
N ASP A 95 -5.43 0.96 -13.50
CA ASP A 95 -6.58 1.70 -14.04
C ASP A 95 -6.35 2.12 -15.50
N GLU A 96 -6.40 1.16 -16.41
CA GLU A 96 -6.06 1.36 -17.83
C GLU A 96 -7.30 1.08 -18.69
N TRP A 97 -8.33 1.91 -18.50
CA TRP A 97 -9.64 1.75 -19.13
C TRP A 97 -9.75 2.55 -20.43
N HIS A 98 -8.90 2.21 -21.40
CA HIS A 98 -8.87 2.83 -22.72
C HIS A 98 -8.52 1.80 -23.80
N ASP A 99 -8.78 2.17 -25.06
CA ASP A 99 -8.47 1.31 -26.20
C ASP A 99 -6.95 1.18 -26.34
N ALA A 100 -6.48 -0.04 -26.53
CA ALA A 100 -5.06 -0.37 -26.65
C ALA A 100 -4.89 -1.73 -27.29
N SER A 101 -3.90 -1.87 -28.18
CA SER A 101 -3.42 -3.20 -28.53
C SER A 101 -2.82 -3.90 -27.30
N SER A 102 -2.62 -5.22 -27.38
CA SER A 102 -1.99 -6.03 -26.31
C SER A 102 -0.84 -5.33 -25.56
N GLU A 103 -1.14 -4.85 -24.35
CA GLU A 103 -0.21 -4.18 -23.44
C GLU A 103 -0.07 -4.96 -22.13
N THR A 104 1.02 -4.73 -21.39
CA THR A 104 1.27 -5.41 -20.11
C THR A 104 1.57 -4.42 -19.00
N TYR A 105 0.76 -4.49 -17.94
CA TYR A 105 0.87 -3.68 -16.74
C TYR A 105 1.42 -4.53 -15.60
N THR A 106 2.34 -3.97 -14.83
CA THR A 106 3.01 -4.69 -13.72
C THR A 106 2.96 -3.87 -12.44
N VAL A 107 2.49 -4.49 -11.37
CA VAL A 107 2.46 -3.93 -10.02
C VAL A 107 3.34 -4.78 -9.11
N ASN A 108 4.27 -4.13 -8.41
CA ASN A 108 5.03 -4.77 -7.34
C ASN A 108 4.40 -4.35 -6.01
N LEU A 109 3.95 -5.33 -5.23
CA LEU A 109 3.25 -5.10 -3.96
C LEU A 109 3.73 -6.11 -2.93
N TYR A 110 3.88 -5.68 -1.68
CA TYR A 110 4.02 -6.61 -0.57
C TYR A 110 2.63 -7.02 -0.11
N VAL A 111 2.31 -8.31 -0.16
CA VAL A 111 1.00 -8.84 0.21
C VAL A 111 1.13 -9.47 1.58
N SER A 112 0.22 -9.15 2.49
CA SER A 112 0.18 -9.77 3.82
C SER A 112 -0.26 -11.23 3.74
N GLN A 113 0.00 -12.00 4.79
CA GLN A 113 -0.54 -13.36 4.85
C GLN A 113 -2.04 -13.30 5.11
N GLY A 114 -2.85 -13.92 4.26
CA GLY A 114 -4.28 -13.92 4.48
C GLY A 114 -5.10 -14.20 3.24
N LYS A 115 -6.42 -14.07 3.37
CA LYS A 115 -7.34 -14.11 2.23
C LYS A 115 -7.56 -12.68 1.74
N HIS A 116 -7.30 -12.46 0.46
CA HIS A 116 -7.48 -11.18 -0.22
C HIS A 116 -8.58 -11.28 -1.26
N ASP A 117 -9.41 -10.25 -1.37
CA ASP A 117 -10.43 -10.08 -2.41
C ASP A 117 -9.78 -9.54 -3.67
N LEU A 118 -9.80 -10.32 -4.75
CA LEU A 118 -9.29 -9.91 -6.06
C LEU A 118 -10.44 -9.60 -6.99
N HIS A 119 -10.29 -8.53 -7.74
CA HIS A 119 -11.27 -8.06 -8.71
C HIS A 119 -10.52 -7.60 -9.97
N LEU A 120 -10.90 -8.13 -11.14
CA LEU A 120 -10.35 -7.72 -12.43
C LEU A 120 -11.51 -7.40 -13.36
N GLU A 121 -11.47 -6.22 -13.98
CA GLU A 121 -12.39 -5.82 -15.03
C GLU A 121 -11.61 -5.68 -16.34
N TYR A 122 -12.27 -6.03 -17.44
CA TYR A 122 -11.71 -6.01 -18.79
C TYR A 122 -12.79 -5.60 -19.78
N TYR A 123 -12.42 -4.88 -20.83
CA TYR A 123 -13.27 -4.74 -22.01
C TYR A 123 -12.51 -4.98 -23.30
N GLU A 124 -13.25 -5.46 -24.30
CA GLU A 124 -12.85 -5.48 -25.70
C GLU A 124 -13.64 -4.42 -26.45
N GLY A 125 -12.94 -3.52 -27.12
CA GLY A 125 -13.52 -2.53 -28.03
C GLY A 125 -13.71 -3.15 -29.41
N VAL A 126 -12.61 -3.36 -30.14
CA VAL A 126 -12.63 -3.99 -31.47
C VAL A 126 -11.33 -4.76 -31.75
N GLY A 127 -11.45 -5.85 -32.50
CA GLY A 127 -10.30 -6.52 -33.09
C GLY A 127 -9.85 -7.75 -32.33
N GLY A 128 -8.80 -7.64 -31.51
CA GLY A 128 -8.09 -8.79 -30.96
C GLY A 128 -8.25 -8.92 -29.45
N ALA A 129 -9.17 -9.75 -28.99
CA ALA A 129 -9.47 -9.86 -27.57
C ALA A 129 -8.55 -10.83 -26.81
N MET A 130 -7.87 -10.33 -25.77
CA MET A 130 -7.10 -11.17 -24.85
C MET A 130 -6.99 -10.56 -23.45
N VAL A 131 -6.91 -11.41 -22.43
CA VAL A 131 -6.59 -10.99 -21.06
C VAL A 131 -5.90 -12.10 -20.28
N ARG A 132 -4.82 -11.76 -19.57
CA ARG A 132 -4.04 -12.68 -18.75
C ARG A 132 -3.64 -12.01 -17.45
N LEU A 133 -3.90 -12.68 -16.32
CA LEU A 133 -3.41 -12.30 -14.99
C LEU A 133 -2.38 -13.32 -14.50
N VAL A 134 -1.20 -12.83 -14.11
CA VAL A 134 -0.14 -13.62 -13.48
C VAL A 134 0.20 -13.01 -12.12
N LEU A 135 0.16 -13.85 -11.08
CA LEU A 135 0.55 -13.49 -9.72
C LEU A 135 1.82 -14.26 -9.36
N THR A 136 2.96 -13.58 -9.28
CA THR A 136 4.25 -14.20 -8.97
C THR A 136 4.72 -13.78 -7.59
N LYS A 137 4.90 -14.72 -6.66
CA LYS A 137 5.56 -14.42 -5.38
C LYS A 137 7.05 -14.22 -5.63
N GLY A 138 7.58 -13.05 -5.27
CA GLY A 138 9.00 -12.75 -5.29
C GLY A 138 9.73 -13.40 -4.12
N GLU A 139 11.05 -13.49 -4.23
CA GLU A 139 11.88 -13.88 -3.09
C GLU A 139 12.01 -12.70 -2.13
N GLN A 140 11.76 -12.94 -0.85
CA GLN A 140 12.15 -12.00 0.19
C GLN A 140 13.69 -11.91 0.16
N PRO A 141 14.30 -10.71 0.11
CA PRO A 141 15.74 -10.60 0.19
C PRO A 141 16.21 -11.33 1.44
N THR A 142 17.02 -12.36 1.25
CA THR A 142 17.65 -13.06 2.38
C THR A 142 18.51 -12.02 3.07
N ALA A 143 18.38 -11.86 4.38
CA ALA A 143 19.27 -10.98 5.13
C ALA A 143 20.71 -11.36 4.78
N THR A 144 21.45 -10.46 4.11
CA THR A 144 22.84 -10.68 3.76
C THR A 144 23.57 -10.98 5.07
N PRO A 145 24.29 -12.12 5.20
CA PRO A 145 25.05 -12.37 6.41
C PRO A 145 26.01 -11.20 6.60
N THR A 146 25.93 -10.55 7.76
CA THR A 146 26.83 -9.45 8.12
C THR A 146 28.26 -9.89 7.83
N PRO A 147 29.06 -9.13 7.06
CA PRO A 147 30.43 -9.52 6.77
C PRO A 147 31.18 -9.68 8.10
N THR A 148 31.69 -10.89 8.36
CA THR A 148 32.58 -11.14 9.49
C THR A 148 33.73 -10.14 9.40
N ALA A 149 33.87 -9.27 10.40
CA ALA A 149 34.90 -8.24 10.43
C ALA A 149 36.28 -8.88 10.17
N THR A 150 36.95 -8.45 9.10
CA THR A 150 38.33 -8.84 8.80
C THR A 150 39.23 -8.33 9.93
N PRO A 151 40.07 -9.17 10.56
CA PRO A 151 40.92 -8.73 11.66
C PRO A 151 41.83 -7.59 11.20
N THR A 152 41.74 -6.46 11.90
CA THR A 152 42.52 -5.26 11.60
C THR A 152 43.98 -5.50 11.97
N SER A 153 44.89 -5.21 11.03
CA SER A 153 46.34 -5.24 11.22
C SER A 153 46.76 -4.44 12.46
N THR A 154 47.37 -5.12 13.44
CA THR A 154 47.98 -4.51 14.63
C THR A 154 49.13 -3.58 14.26
N TRP A 155 49.08 -2.34 14.73
CA TRP A 155 50.14 -1.34 14.56
C TRP A 155 51.43 -1.77 15.26
N THR A 156 52.54 -1.70 14.52
CA THR A 156 53.90 -1.94 15.02
C THR A 156 54.38 -0.75 15.86
N PRO A 157 54.88 -0.93 17.09
CA PRO A 157 55.36 0.18 17.92
C PRO A 157 56.64 0.83 17.34
N SER A 158 56.73 2.15 17.50
CA SER A 158 57.82 3.03 17.09
C SER A 158 59.15 2.72 17.81
N PRO A 159 60.33 2.88 17.17
CA PRO A 159 61.61 2.59 17.83
C PRO A 159 61.97 3.59 18.93
N THR A 160 62.48 3.05 20.04
CA THR A 160 62.96 3.73 21.24
C THR A 160 64.25 4.54 20.98
N PRO A 161 64.40 5.77 21.52
CA PRO A 161 65.65 6.53 21.42
C PRO A 161 66.78 5.91 22.27
N ALA A 162 68.02 6.08 21.81
CA ALA A 162 69.24 5.49 22.38
C ALA A 162 69.65 6.08 23.76
N PRO A 163 70.28 5.28 24.65
CA PRO A 163 70.62 5.72 26.00
C PRO A 163 71.87 6.63 26.04
N THR A 164 71.83 7.61 26.96
CA THR A 164 72.98 8.44 27.37
C THR A 164 73.60 7.86 28.65
N GLY A 165 74.92 8.04 28.83
CA GLY A 165 75.79 7.26 29.71
C GLY A 165 75.49 7.19 31.22
N THR A 166 76.03 6.12 31.78
CA THR A 166 75.85 5.50 33.12
C THR A 166 76.55 6.23 34.28
N PRO A 167 75.88 6.43 35.44
CA PRO A 167 76.53 6.58 36.74
C PRO A 167 76.57 5.25 37.56
N PRO A 168 77.49 5.12 38.55
CA PRO A 168 77.86 3.85 39.20
C PRO A 168 76.83 3.37 40.26
N PRO A 169 76.92 2.11 40.75
CA PRO A 169 75.79 1.39 41.32
C PRO A 169 75.50 1.78 42.78
N THR A 170 74.24 1.64 43.18
CA THR A 170 73.81 1.61 44.58
C THR A 170 72.86 0.43 44.75
N ASP A 171 73.03 -0.28 45.87
CA ASP A 171 72.50 -1.62 46.15
C ASP A 171 71.00 -1.80 45.90
N THR A 172 70.67 -2.92 45.25
CA THR A 172 69.32 -3.35 44.90
C THR A 172 68.65 -4.12 46.05
N PRO A 173 67.49 -3.68 46.59
CA PRO A 173 66.64 -4.53 47.42
C PRO A 173 65.78 -5.51 46.58
N LEU A 174 65.42 -6.61 47.24
CA LEU A 174 64.65 -7.79 46.78
C LEU A 174 63.32 -7.45 46.07
N PRO A 175 62.87 -8.23 45.05
CA PRO A 175 61.64 -7.92 44.32
C PRO A 175 60.39 -8.12 45.17
N THR A 176 59.42 -7.23 44.99
CA THR A 176 58.04 -7.34 45.50
C THR A 176 57.12 -7.63 44.31
N ASP A 177 56.21 -8.59 44.48
CA ASP A 177 55.27 -9.04 43.46
C ASP A 177 54.35 -7.92 42.96
N THR A 178 54.25 -7.80 41.64
CA THR A 178 53.38 -6.85 40.92
C THR A 178 51.94 -7.36 40.89
N PRO A 179 50.93 -6.54 41.23
CA PRO A 179 49.53 -6.93 41.12
C PRO A 179 49.03 -6.99 39.66
N LEU A 180 48.10 -7.90 39.43
CA LEU A 180 47.41 -8.17 38.16
C LEU A 180 46.61 -6.96 37.67
N PRO A 181 46.58 -6.63 36.36
CA PRO A 181 45.84 -5.49 35.84
C PRO A 181 44.32 -5.69 35.92
N THR A 182 43.63 -4.60 36.27
CA THR A 182 42.17 -4.46 36.26
C THR A 182 41.66 -4.25 34.83
N ASP A 183 40.60 -4.95 34.45
CA ASP A 183 39.95 -4.83 33.14
C ASP A 183 39.45 -3.40 32.87
N THR A 184 39.78 -2.91 31.67
CA THR A 184 39.41 -1.59 31.15
C THR A 184 38.03 -1.68 30.48
N PRO A 185 37.11 -0.70 30.67
CA PRO A 185 35.78 -0.76 30.08
C PRO A 185 35.84 -0.69 28.55
N LEU A 186 34.96 -1.47 27.92
CA LEU A 186 34.81 -1.63 26.47
C LEU A 186 34.42 -0.30 25.79
N PRO A 187 34.97 0.04 24.61
CA PRO A 187 34.57 1.22 23.87
C PRO A 187 33.10 1.15 23.44
N THR A 188 32.40 2.27 23.56
CA THR A 188 31.05 2.47 23.02
C THR A 188 31.16 2.63 21.50
N ASP A 189 30.54 1.72 20.76
CA ASP A 189 30.49 1.76 19.30
C ASP A 189 29.77 3.01 18.79
N THR A 190 30.42 3.68 17.85
CA THR A 190 29.83 4.74 17.02
C THR A 190 28.82 4.08 16.05
N PRO A 191 27.56 4.54 15.97
CA PRO A 191 26.58 3.91 15.11
C PRO A 191 26.96 4.04 13.62
N PRO A 192 26.68 3.01 12.80
CA PRO A 192 26.99 2.98 11.38
C PRO A 192 26.11 3.98 10.58
N PRO A 193 26.49 4.34 9.34
CA PRO A 193 25.66 5.18 8.48
C PRO A 193 24.33 4.48 8.18
N THR A 194 23.24 5.24 8.34
CA THR A 194 21.85 4.83 8.10
C THR A 194 21.69 4.29 6.69
N GLU A 195 21.41 2.99 6.57
CA GLU A 195 20.83 2.42 5.36
C GLU A 195 19.50 3.12 5.08
N THR A 196 19.27 3.59 3.86
CA THR A 196 17.96 4.11 3.44
C THR A 196 16.95 2.95 3.48
N PRO A 197 15.98 2.92 4.42
CA PRO A 197 15.08 1.78 4.55
C PRO A 197 14.13 1.70 3.34
N SER A 198 13.90 0.48 2.85
CA SER A 198 12.59 0.17 2.24
C SER A 198 11.53 0.55 3.27
N SER A 199 10.74 1.57 2.93
CA SER A 199 9.95 2.35 3.88
C SER A 199 8.93 1.49 4.62
N VAL A 200 9.00 1.47 5.95
CA VAL A 200 7.87 1.04 6.80
C VAL A 200 6.65 1.89 6.42
N PRO A 201 5.48 1.29 6.12
CA PRO A 201 4.27 2.04 5.82
C PRO A 201 3.91 2.92 7.02
N ALA A 202 3.76 4.22 6.77
CA ALA A 202 3.44 5.17 7.84
C ALA A 202 1.93 5.28 8.10
N LEU A 203 1.10 4.92 7.13
CA LEU A 203 -0.36 5.00 7.16
C LEU A 203 -0.98 3.65 6.77
N PRO A 204 -2.21 3.38 7.23
CA PRO A 204 -3.04 2.28 6.73
C PRO A 204 -3.28 2.37 5.22
N ASP A 205 -3.39 1.21 4.58
CA ASP A 205 -3.73 1.03 3.16
C ASP A 205 -5.24 0.75 2.93
N GLN A 206 -5.99 0.52 4.01
CA GLN A 206 -7.45 0.41 4.01
C GLN A 206 -8.07 1.25 5.11
N TRP A 207 -9.12 1.99 4.73
CA TRP A 207 -9.84 2.91 5.58
C TRP A 207 -11.34 2.68 5.52
N GLN A 208 -11.96 2.63 6.70
CA GLN A 208 -13.42 2.72 6.78
C GLN A 208 -13.82 4.20 6.64
N GLY A 209 -14.33 4.57 5.47
CA GLY A 209 -14.89 5.89 5.18
C GLY A 209 -16.37 5.97 5.57
N ALA A 210 -16.74 7.04 6.27
CA ALA A 210 -18.11 7.43 6.58
C ALA A 210 -18.36 8.83 6.00
N TYR A 211 -19.40 8.94 5.18
CA TYR A 211 -19.67 10.12 4.35
C TYR A 211 -20.94 10.82 4.80
N PHE A 212 -20.89 12.13 5.01
CA PHE A 212 -21.95 12.92 5.65
C PHE A 212 -22.36 14.09 4.76
N ASP A 213 -23.66 14.38 4.70
CA ASP A 213 -24.28 15.51 3.99
C ASP A 213 -24.22 16.83 4.78
N ASN A 214 -23.30 16.93 5.73
CA ASN A 214 -23.06 18.12 6.54
C ASN A 214 -21.57 18.27 6.83
N LEU A 215 -21.13 19.48 7.19
CA LEU A 215 -19.73 19.82 7.46
C LEU A 215 -19.18 19.30 8.80
N THR A 216 -20.03 18.75 9.66
CA THR A 216 -19.72 18.57 11.09
C THR A 216 -19.51 17.12 11.50
N LEU A 217 -19.56 16.17 10.56
CA LEU A 217 -19.44 14.73 10.82
C LEU A 217 -20.45 14.25 11.87
N THR A 218 -21.65 14.82 11.86
CA THR A 218 -22.71 14.50 12.83
C THR A 218 -23.86 13.73 12.18
N GLY A 219 -24.58 12.97 13.00
CA GLY A 219 -25.70 12.14 12.56
C GLY A 219 -25.25 10.78 12.02
N GLU A 220 -26.19 10.07 11.40
CA GLU A 220 -25.88 8.86 10.64
C GLU A 220 -25.24 9.27 9.31
N PRO A 221 -24.16 8.60 8.86
CA PRO A 221 -23.60 8.86 7.55
C PRO A 221 -24.60 8.51 6.45
N VAL A 222 -24.57 9.26 5.34
CA VAL A 222 -25.36 9.00 4.13
C VAL A 222 -25.02 7.60 3.59
N PHE A 223 -23.73 7.27 3.56
CA PHE A 223 -23.23 5.92 3.30
C PHE A 223 -21.85 5.73 3.92
N GLN A 224 -21.42 4.46 3.94
CA GLN A 224 -20.09 4.05 4.36
C GLN A 224 -19.48 3.16 3.28
N ARG A 225 -18.17 3.25 3.07
CA ARG A 225 -17.43 2.36 2.17
C ARG A 225 -16.00 2.16 2.65
N GLN A 226 -15.34 1.15 2.09
CA GLN A 226 -13.90 0.94 2.25
C GLN A 226 -13.18 1.77 1.20
N ASP A 227 -12.19 2.53 1.63
CA ASP A 227 -11.34 3.35 0.78
C ASP A 227 -9.89 2.87 0.93
N GLY A 228 -9.13 2.92 -0.15
CA GLY A 228 -7.71 2.57 -0.16
C GLY A 228 -6.84 3.74 0.30
N GLU A 229 -5.80 4.06 -0.48
CA GLU A 229 -5.04 5.29 -0.30
C GLU A 229 -5.96 6.51 -0.29
N ILE A 230 -5.78 7.39 0.70
CA ILE A 230 -6.53 8.65 0.78
C ILE A 230 -5.87 9.66 -0.15
N ASN A 231 -6.24 9.59 -1.42
CA ASN A 231 -5.82 10.47 -2.49
C ASN A 231 -7.01 10.68 -3.45
N PHE A 232 -7.91 11.58 -3.06
CA PHE A 232 -9.14 11.85 -3.78
C PHE A 232 -9.13 13.25 -4.38
N ASP A 233 -9.56 13.33 -5.63
CA ASP A 233 -9.85 14.58 -6.33
C ASP A 233 -11.22 14.43 -6.98
N TRP A 234 -12.21 15.12 -6.41
CA TRP A 234 -13.59 15.12 -6.90
C TRP A 234 -13.90 16.37 -7.75
N GLY A 235 -12.96 17.32 -7.88
CA GLY A 235 -13.21 18.63 -8.49
C GLY A 235 -14.45 19.30 -7.91
N ASP A 236 -15.26 19.93 -8.76
CA ASP A 236 -16.56 20.54 -8.39
C ASP A 236 -17.68 19.50 -8.02
N GLY A 237 -17.31 18.23 -7.82
CA GLY A 237 -18.23 17.11 -7.61
C GLY A 237 -18.20 16.55 -6.18
N SER A 238 -18.90 15.44 -5.98
CA SER A 238 -18.95 14.73 -4.70
C SER A 238 -18.55 13.26 -4.85
N PRO A 239 -18.18 12.58 -3.75
CA PRO A 239 -17.79 11.17 -3.76
C PRO A 239 -18.87 10.18 -4.24
N ASP A 240 -20.14 10.61 -4.23
CA ASP A 240 -21.31 9.84 -4.63
C ASP A 240 -22.50 10.78 -4.91
N PRO A 241 -23.37 10.52 -5.90
CA PRO A 241 -24.56 11.35 -6.20
C PRO A 241 -25.56 11.52 -5.04
N ALA A 242 -25.50 10.68 -4.00
CA ALA A 242 -26.30 10.82 -2.79
C ALA A 242 -25.83 11.98 -1.89
N LEU A 243 -24.60 12.47 -2.07
CA LEU A 243 -24.07 13.65 -1.39
C LEU A 243 -24.26 14.91 -2.24
N PRO A 244 -24.49 16.07 -1.60
CA PRO A 244 -24.39 17.34 -2.30
C PRO A 244 -22.97 17.55 -2.84
N ALA A 245 -22.84 18.30 -3.94
CA ALA A 245 -21.54 18.68 -4.51
C ALA A 245 -20.69 19.46 -3.51
N ASP A 246 -21.33 20.36 -2.76
CA ASP A 246 -20.72 21.16 -1.70
C ASP A 246 -21.34 20.84 -0.33
N ASN A 247 -20.70 21.27 0.76
CA ASN A 247 -21.20 21.16 2.14
C ASN A 247 -21.30 19.72 2.69
N PHE A 248 -20.36 18.86 2.28
CA PHE A 248 -20.24 17.49 2.79
C PHE A 248 -19.00 17.30 3.67
N SER A 249 -18.93 16.19 4.40
CA SER A 249 -17.72 15.81 5.14
C SER A 249 -17.50 14.31 5.12
N VAL A 250 -16.26 13.89 5.33
CA VAL A 250 -15.87 12.48 5.36
C VAL A 250 -15.00 12.20 6.58
N ARG A 251 -15.28 11.10 7.27
CA ARG A 251 -14.40 10.54 8.29
C ARG A 251 -13.88 9.19 7.82
N TRP A 252 -12.56 9.09 7.66
CA TRP A 252 -11.87 7.82 7.49
C TRP A 252 -11.29 7.36 8.81
N THR A 253 -11.45 6.08 9.14
CA THR A 253 -10.88 5.46 10.34
C THR A 253 -10.16 4.17 9.96
N ALA A 254 -9.01 3.92 10.58
CA ALA A 254 -8.22 2.71 10.36
C ALA A 254 -7.26 2.45 11.53
N GLU A 255 -6.72 1.24 11.59
CA GLU A 255 -5.68 0.87 12.55
C GLU A 255 -4.49 0.27 11.81
N ILE A 256 -3.28 0.57 12.26
CA ILE A 256 -2.05 -0.03 11.76
C ILE A 256 -1.09 -0.25 12.93
N TRP A 257 -0.36 -1.36 12.89
CA TRP A 257 0.78 -1.54 13.78
C TRP A 257 1.99 -0.79 13.22
N LEU A 258 2.62 0.05 14.04
CA LEU A 258 3.83 0.79 13.69
C LEU A 258 4.97 0.40 14.63
N PRO A 259 6.21 0.22 14.12
CA PRO A 259 7.39 0.17 14.97
C PRO A 259 7.68 1.55 15.56
N ALA A 260 8.34 1.57 16.73
CA ALA A 260 8.80 2.80 17.33
C ALA A 260 9.72 3.58 16.36
N GLY A 261 9.59 4.91 16.33
CA GLY A 261 10.41 5.76 15.49
C GLY A 261 9.82 7.15 15.27
N THR A 262 10.46 7.94 14.42
CA THR A 262 9.92 9.23 13.99
C THR A 262 9.34 9.10 12.59
N TYR A 263 8.08 9.48 12.44
CA TYR A 263 7.35 9.45 11.18
C TYR A 263 7.05 10.87 10.72
N ARG A 264 7.03 11.07 9.41
CA ARG A 264 6.55 12.29 8.77
C ARG A 264 5.19 12.00 8.15
N TYR A 265 4.21 12.81 8.49
CA TYR A 265 2.87 12.80 7.89
C TYR A 265 2.63 14.09 7.16
N SER A 266 1.99 14.01 6.00
CA SER A 266 1.64 15.16 5.19
C SER A 266 0.19 15.10 4.72
N LEU A 267 -0.39 16.28 4.53
CA LEU A 267 -1.80 16.48 4.24
C LEU A 267 -1.98 17.68 3.32
N THR A 268 -2.78 17.51 2.28
CA THR A 268 -3.40 18.59 1.51
C THR A 268 -4.90 18.40 1.48
N ALA A 269 -5.66 19.49 1.53
CA ALA A 269 -7.10 19.44 1.37
C ALA A 269 -7.63 20.76 0.77
N ASP A 270 -8.67 20.66 -0.04
CA ASP A 270 -9.55 21.74 -0.48
C ASP A 270 -10.96 21.21 -0.21
N ASP A 271 -11.75 21.79 0.70
CA ASP A 271 -11.44 22.94 1.56
C ASP A 271 -10.52 22.66 2.77
N GLY A 272 -10.76 21.56 3.51
CA GLY A 272 -10.02 21.35 4.75
C GLY A 272 -10.07 19.94 5.33
N ALA A 273 -9.00 19.58 6.04
CA ALA A 273 -8.88 18.29 6.69
C ALA A 273 -8.02 18.33 7.95
N ARG A 274 -8.22 17.36 8.84
CA ARG A 274 -7.29 16.99 9.93
C ARG A 274 -7.00 15.50 9.91
N LEU A 275 -5.75 15.16 10.24
CA LEU A 275 -5.28 13.81 10.52
C LEU A 275 -5.05 13.68 12.02
N LEU A 276 -5.57 12.60 12.61
CA LEU A 276 -5.42 12.23 14.00
C LEU A 276 -4.74 10.88 14.11
N MET A 277 -3.96 10.71 15.19
CA MET A 277 -3.39 9.46 15.64
C MET A 277 -3.75 9.29 17.12
N ASP A 278 -4.32 8.14 17.49
CA ASP A 278 -4.79 7.82 18.84
C ASP A 278 -5.71 8.90 19.44
N GLY A 279 -6.57 9.47 18.58
CA GLY A 279 -7.51 10.55 18.93
C GLY A 279 -6.85 11.93 19.12
N GLN A 280 -5.54 12.06 18.93
CA GLN A 280 -4.83 13.35 18.98
C GLN A 280 -4.58 13.89 17.57
N PRO A 281 -4.89 15.18 17.29
CA PRO A 281 -4.60 15.77 16.00
C PRO A 281 -3.08 15.91 15.79
N ILE A 282 -2.58 15.38 14.67
CA ILE A 282 -1.16 15.46 14.29
C ILE A 282 -0.94 16.33 13.05
N ALA A 283 -1.97 16.54 12.22
CA ALA A 283 -1.93 17.48 11.10
C ALA A 283 -3.30 18.10 10.85
N TRP A 284 -3.31 19.35 10.36
CA TRP A 284 -4.52 20.06 9.96
C TRP A 284 -4.20 21.13 8.91
N THR A 285 -5.10 21.27 7.92
CA THR A 285 -5.12 22.39 6.99
C THR A 285 -6.56 22.79 6.67
N ALA A 286 -6.77 24.06 6.38
CA ALA A 286 -7.96 24.61 5.75
C ALA A 286 -7.57 25.62 4.65
N ASP A 287 -6.33 25.52 4.18
CA ASP A 287 -5.80 26.33 3.08
C ASP A 287 -5.46 25.37 1.93
N PRO A 288 -6.16 25.48 0.79
CA PRO A 288 -6.01 24.57 -0.33
C PRO A 288 -4.72 24.72 -1.12
N THR A 289 -3.92 25.75 -0.80
CA THR A 289 -2.60 26.00 -1.40
C THR A 289 -1.46 25.46 -0.56
N GLN A 290 -1.74 24.98 0.66
CA GLN A 290 -0.71 24.53 1.60
C GLN A 290 -0.70 23.00 1.73
N THR A 291 0.50 22.44 1.62
CA THR A 291 0.81 21.13 2.19
C THR A 291 1.19 21.32 3.65
N TYR A 292 0.44 20.69 4.54
CA TYR A 292 0.84 20.57 5.94
C TYR A 292 1.72 19.33 6.11
N THR A 293 2.80 19.45 6.89
CA THR A 293 3.68 18.33 7.23
C THR A 293 4.01 18.36 8.72
N ALA A 294 3.89 17.22 9.40
CA ALA A 294 4.30 17.05 10.80
C ALA A 294 5.26 15.86 10.95
N GLN A 295 6.15 15.96 11.94
CA GLN A 295 6.96 14.84 12.39
C GLN A 295 6.46 14.39 13.76
N VAL A 296 6.22 13.10 13.91
CA VAL A 296 5.62 12.50 15.11
C VAL A 296 6.53 11.39 15.60
N ALA A 297 6.89 11.43 16.88
CA ALA A 297 7.49 10.29 17.55
C ALA A 297 6.39 9.29 17.88
N VAL A 298 6.50 8.08 17.32
CA VAL A 298 5.52 7.02 17.42
C VAL A 298 6.11 5.91 18.29
N ALA A 299 5.30 5.40 19.22
CA ALA A 299 5.68 4.25 20.03
C ALA A 299 5.48 2.96 19.22
N GLU A 300 6.11 1.87 19.62
CA GLU A 300 5.80 0.57 19.01
C GLU A 300 4.40 0.13 19.44
N GLY A 301 3.53 -0.20 18.49
CA GLY A 301 2.19 -0.68 18.81
C GLY A 301 1.17 -0.47 17.71
N VAL A 302 -0.07 -0.87 18.00
CA VAL A 302 -1.23 -0.55 17.16
C VAL A 302 -1.64 0.89 17.44
N HIS A 303 -1.75 1.68 16.38
CA HIS A 303 -2.21 3.05 16.41
C HIS A 303 -3.49 3.19 15.60
N THR A 304 -4.44 3.93 16.14
CA THR A 304 -5.67 4.29 15.43
C THR A 304 -5.45 5.59 14.68
N PHE A 305 -5.80 5.63 13.40
CA PHE A 305 -5.82 6.85 12.61
C PHE A 305 -7.24 7.28 12.29
N GLU A 306 -7.47 8.59 12.31
CA GLU A 306 -8.69 9.20 11.80
C GLU A 306 -8.34 10.37 10.87
N ILE A 307 -8.99 10.45 9.71
CA ILE A 307 -8.93 11.63 8.84
C ILE A 307 -10.32 12.22 8.77
N HIS A 308 -10.43 13.51 9.05
CA HIS A 308 -11.68 14.26 8.98
C HIS A 308 -11.51 15.30 7.89
N PHE A 309 -12.22 15.14 6.78
CA PHE A 309 -12.28 16.08 5.67
C PHE A 309 -13.64 16.79 5.65
N PHE A 310 -13.66 18.05 5.24
CA PHE A 310 -14.89 18.78 4.95
C PHE A 310 -14.72 19.61 3.68
N GLU A 311 -15.80 19.70 2.93
CA GLU A 311 -15.92 20.49 1.71
C GLU A 311 -17.04 21.52 1.88
N THR A 312 -16.75 22.80 1.75
CA THR A 312 -17.73 23.88 1.91
C THR A 312 -18.25 24.41 0.58
N ILE A 313 -17.37 24.72 -0.37
CA ILE A 313 -17.70 25.18 -1.72
C ILE A 313 -16.56 24.93 -2.73
N GLY A 314 -16.92 24.52 -3.95
CA GLY A 314 -15.98 24.47 -5.07
C GLY A 314 -15.25 23.13 -5.18
N ASP A 315 -13.93 23.18 -5.39
CA ASP A 315 -13.13 21.99 -5.66
C ASP A 315 -12.90 21.17 -4.39
N ALA A 316 -13.31 19.91 -4.40
CA ALA A 316 -13.11 18.98 -3.30
C ALA A 316 -11.92 18.04 -3.58
N ARG A 317 -10.82 18.20 -2.84
CA ARG A 317 -9.66 17.29 -2.90
C ARG A 317 -9.07 17.01 -1.53
N VAL A 318 -8.54 15.82 -1.35
CA VAL A 318 -7.78 15.44 -0.14
C VAL A 318 -6.72 14.42 -0.48
N HIS A 319 -5.50 14.64 0.04
CA HIS A 319 -4.42 13.67 -0.08
C HIS A 319 -3.64 13.60 1.23
N VAL A 320 -3.44 12.39 1.73
CA VAL A 320 -2.70 12.10 2.95
C VAL A 320 -1.63 11.07 2.66
N TRP A 321 -0.38 11.38 3.02
CA TRP A 321 0.74 10.46 2.84
C TRP A 321 1.69 10.53 4.04
N GLY A 322 2.53 9.51 4.19
CA GLY A 322 3.53 9.51 5.25
C GLY A 322 4.70 8.57 4.99
N GLU A 323 5.77 8.77 5.74
CA GLU A 323 7.00 7.99 5.68
C GLU A 323 7.65 7.89 7.07
N GLN A 324 8.32 6.78 7.37
CA GLN A 324 9.22 6.71 8.51
C GLN A 324 10.53 7.44 8.18
N ILE A 325 10.90 8.45 8.95
CA ILE A 325 12.10 9.27 8.72
C ILE A 325 13.24 8.96 9.70
N GLN A 326 12.95 8.25 10.79
CA GLN A 326 13.95 7.76 11.73
C GLN A 326 13.43 6.48 12.41
N GLY A 327 14.28 5.45 12.45
CA GLY A 327 14.02 4.24 13.25
C GLY A 327 14.20 4.45 14.76
N PRO A 328 13.99 3.40 15.57
CA PRO A 328 14.13 3.46 17.03
C PRO A 328 15.54 3.80 17.53
#